data_AF-A0A5S3YMR3-F1
#
_entry.id   AF-A0A5S3YMR3-F1
#
_cell.length_a   1.000
_cell.length_b   1.000
_cell.length_c   1.000
_cell.angle_alpha   90.00
_cell.angle_beta   90.00
_cell.angle_gamma   90.00
#
_symmetry.space_group_name_H-M   'P 1'
#
loop_
_entity.id
_entity.type
_entity.pdbx_description
1 polymer ?
#
loop_
_entity_poly.entity_id
_entity_poly.type
_entity_poly.pdbx_seq_one_letter_code
_entity_poly.pdbx_strand_id
1 'polypeptide(L)'
;TVGIAGGADSSSVLPIGVSKKLAGSLVDLTKARTLGQRLKIFSKLRLKDLMPVPPAVDEYSTGLSMGQTAEQMAKTHSISRADQDAMAHRSHSLAAKAWADGLLAEEVMTAHVPPYKSFIEQDNNIR
;
A
#
# COMPACT_ATOMS: atom_id res chain seq x y z
N THR A 1 30.65 11.67 9.29
CA THR A 1 29.66 11.81 8.21
C THR A 1 28.28 11.81 8.84
N VAL A 2 27.45 12.80 8.56
CA VAL A 2 26.05 12.85 9.06
C VAL A 2 25.12 12.46 7.91
N GLY A 3 24.10 11.64 8.20
CA GLY A 3 23.09 11.20 7.23
C GLY A 3 21.69 11.29 7.81
N ILE A 4 20.69 11.43 6.94
CA ILE A 4 19.26 11.54 7.29
C ILE A 4 18.51 10.39 6.60
N ALA A 5 17.58 9.76 7.31
CA ALA A 5 16.68 8.73 6.78
C ALA A 5 15.23 9.05 7.13
N GLY A 6 14.31 8.68 6.24
CA GLY A 6 12.87 8.88 6.39
C GLY A 6 12.11 8.12 5.29
N GLY A 7 10.78 8.17 5.34
CA GLY A 7 9.89 7.52 4.37
C GLY A 7 8.62 8.34 4.13
N ALA A 8 7.99 8.12 2.98
CA ALA A 8 6.73 8.76 2.60
C ALA A 8 5.85 7.74 1.85
N ASP A 9 4.54 7.78 2.09
CA ASP A 9 3.55 6.93 1.44
C ASP A 9 2.34 7.79 0.99
N SER A 10 1.69 7.41 -0.11
CA SER A 10 0.49 8.07 -0.64
C SER A 10 -0.47 7.07 -1.27
N SER A 11 -1.60 6.84 -0.61
CA SER A 11 -2.64 5.93 -1.08
C SER A 11 -3.60 6.54 -2.11
N SER A 12 -3.41 7.79 -2.53
CA SER A 12 -4.35 8.52 -3.40
C SER A 12 -4.29 8.10 -4.87
N VAL A 13 -3.17 7.53 -5.32
CA VAL A 13 -2.99 7.07 -6.70
C VAL A 13 -2.48 5.64 -6.67
N LEU A 14 -3.39 4.68 -6.80
CA LEU A 14 -3.01 3.29 -6.99
C LEU A 14 -2.46 3.12 -8.42
N PRO A 15 -1.21 2.63 -8.59
CA PRO A 15 -0.66 2.43 -9.91
C PRO A 15 -1.43 1.33 -10.64
N ILE A 16 -1.88 1.63 -11.86
CA ILE A 16 -2.50 0.63 -12.73
C ILE A 16 -1.42 -0.36 -13.16
N GLY A 17 -1.62 -1.63 -12.83
CA GLY A 17 -0.68 -2.70 -13.14
C GLY A 17 -0.82 -3.20 -14.58
N VAL A 18 0.27 -3.77 -15.10
CA VAL A 18 0.24 -4.59 -16.32
C VAL A 18 -0.03 -6.06 -15.97
N SER A 19 -0.56 -6.83 -16.91
CA SER A 19 -0.78 -8.26 -16.68
C SER A 19 0.51 -9.02 -16.35
N LYS A 20 0.43 -10.08 -15.52
CA LYS A 20 1.57 -10.94 -15.18
C LYS A 20 2.31 -11.46 -16.42
N LYS A 21 1.57 -11.77 -17.49
CA LYS A 21 2.13 -12.21 -18.78
C LYS A 21 2.89 -11.10 -19.50
N LEU A 22 2.39 -9.85 -19.45
CA LEU A 22 3.08 -8.71 -20.04
C LEU A 22 4.33 -8.35 -19.23
N ALA A 23 4.26 -8.31 -17.90
CA ALA A 23 5.41 -8.07 -17.03
C ALA A 23 6.53 -9.11 -17.29
N GLY A 24 6.18 -10.40 -17.31
CA GLY A 24 7.14 -11.47 -17.63
C GLY A 24 7.73 -11.33 -19.04
N SER A 25 6.90 -11.02 -20.04
CA SER A 25 7.36 -10.85 -21.42
C SER A 25 8.28 -9.63 -21.60
N LEU A 26 8.05 -8.54 -20.84
CA LEU A 26 8.93 -7.38 -20.82
C LEU A 26 10.29 -7.71 -20.20
N VAL A 27 10.32 -8.49 -19.12
CA VAL A 27 11.57 -8.99 -18.53
C VAL A 27 12.30 -9.95 -19.47
N ASP A 28 11.58 -10.80 -20.19
CA ASP A 28 12.19 -11.70 -21.17
C ASP A 28 12.72 -10.94 -22.39
N LEU A 29 12.06 -9.83 -22.78
CA LEU A 29 12.52 -8.94 -23.84
C LEU A 29 13.83 -8.24 -23.50
N THR A 30 14.05 -7.85 -22.24
CA THR A 30 15.35 -7.27 -21.82
C THR A 30 16.48 -8.30 -21.84
N LYS A 31 16.16 -9.59 -21.67
CA LYS A 31 17.13 -10.70 -21.73
C LYS A 31 17.41 -11.19 -23.16
N ALA A 32 16.52 -10.96 -24.12
CA ALA A 32 16.65 -11.44 -25.49
C ALA A 32 17.73 -10.66 -26.28
N ARG A 33 18.77 -11.38 -26.74
CA ARG A 33 19.92 -10.80 -27.47
C ARG A 33 19.73 -10.75 -28.98
N THR A 34 18.82 -11.57 -29.54
CA THR A 34 18.61 -11.67 -30.99
C THR A 34 17.20 -11.26 -31.41
N LEU A 35 17.07 -10.75 -32.64
CA LEU A 35 15.78 -10.32 -33.19
C LEU A 35 14.75 -11.47 -33.28
N GLY A 36 15.19 -12.69 -33.57
CA GLY A 36 14.31 -13.87 -33.60
C GLY A 36 13.77 -14.25 -32.21
N GLN A 37 14.57 -14.10 -31.16
CA GLN A 37 14.10 -14.30 -29.78
C GLN A 37 13.06 -13.25 -29.39
N ARG A 38 13.27 -11.98 -29.78
CA ARG A 38 12.30 -10.90 -29.53
C ARG A 38 10.97 -11.13 -30.24
N LEU A 39 11.00 -11.50 -31.53
CA LEU A 39 9.79 -11.80 -32.31
C LEU A 39 8.99 -12.97 -31.72
N LYS A 40 9.66 -14.00 -31.20
CA LYS A 40 9.02 -15.15 -30.53
C LYS A 40 8.36 -14.78 -29.20
N ILE A 41 8.83 -13.73 -28.52
CA ILE A 41 8.19 -13.21 -27.30
C ILE A 41 6.95 -12.41 -27.67
N PHE A 42 7.03 -11.54 -28.69
CA PHE A 42 5.88 -10.80 -29.20
C PHE A 42 4.76 -11.73 -29.72
N SER A 43 5.11 -12.83 -30.39
CA SER A 43 4.10 -13.79 -30.88
C SER A 43 3.34 -14.53 -29.76
N LYS A 44 3.83 -14.49 -28.52
CA LYS A 44 3.16 -15.10 -27.35
C LYS A 44 2.23 -14.13 -26.61
N LEU A 45 2.35 -12.83 -26.87
CA LEU A 45 1.49 -11.80 -26.27
C LEU A 45 0.17 -11.73 -27.03
N ARG A 46 -0.96 -11.75 -26.30
CA ARG A 46 -2.29 -11.55 -26.88
C ARG A 46 -2.78 -10.15 -26.56
N LEU A 47 -3.73 -9.65 -27.36
CA LEU A 47 -4.33 -8.31 -27.15
C LEU A 47 -4.88 -8.12 -25.72
N LYS A 48 -5.42 -9.19 -25.12
CA LYS A 48 -5.93 -9.19 -23.73
C LYS A 48 -4.84 -9.00 -22.67
N ASP A 49 -3.59 -9.36 -22.97
CA ASP A 49 -2.48 -9.25 -22.02
C ASP A 49 -1.92 -7.81 -21.96
N LEU A 50 -2.28 -6.96 -22.93
CA LEU A 50 -2.03 -5.50 -22.95
C LEU A 50 -3.08 -4.71 -22.17
N MET A 51 -4.16 -5.35 -21.73
CA MET A 51 -5.20 -4.68 -20.96
C MET A 51 -4.67 -4.31 -19.57
N PRO A 52 -4.99 -3.11 -19.06
CA PRO A 52 -4.66 -2.72 -17.72
C PRO A 52 -5.33 -3.67 -16.72
N VAL A 53 -4.55 -4.15 -15.76
CA VAL A 53 -5.08 -4.96 -14.66
C VAL A 53 -5.39 -4.00 -13.51
N PRO A 54 -6.63 -4.00 -12.99
CA PRO A 54 -6.95 -3.18 -11.83
C PRO A 54 -6.00 -3.55 -10.67
N PRO A 55 -5.56 -2.58 -9.86
CA PRO A 55 -4.66 -2.84 -8.75
C PRO A 55 -5.34 -3.81 -7.79
N ALA A 56 -4.82 -5.03 -7.70
CA ALA A 56 -5.24 -5.98 -6.68
C ALA A 56 -4.55 -5.59 -5.38
N VAL A 57 -5.31 -5.43 -4.30
CA VAL A 57 -4.81 -5.19 -2.93
C VAL A 57 -4.30 -6.50 -2.30
N ASP A 58 -4.06 -7.51 -3.13
CA ASP A 58 -3.67 -8.85 -2.74
C ASP A 58 -2.15 -8.98 -2.88
N GLU A 59 -1.53 -9.53 -1.83
CA GLU A 59 -0.10 -9.83 -1.79
C GLU A 59 0.28 -10.75 -2.95
N TYR A 60 1.32 -10.38 -3.71
CA TYR A 60 1.67 -11.04 -4.98
C TYR A 60 1.94 -12.54 -4.84
N SER A 61 2.43 -12.96 -3.67
CA SER A 61 2.88 -14.32 -3.39
C SER A 61 1.79 -15.22 -2.78
N THR A 62 0.92 -14.67 -1.93
CA THR A 62 -0.12 -15.46 -1.24
C THR A 62 -1.49 -15.33 -1.90
N GLY A 63 -1.71 -14.28 -2.69
CA GLY A 63 -3.01 -13.95 -3.27
C GLY A 63 -4.06 -13.57 -2.23
N LEU A 64 -3.62 -13.29 -0.99
CA LEU A 64 -4.48 -12.81 0.10
C LEU A 64 -4.30 -11.31 0.25
N SER A 65 -5.39 -10.61 0.53
CA SER A 65 -5.34 -9.23 1.00
C SER A 65 -4.74 -9.15 2.39
N MET A 66 -4.23 -7.97 2.76
CA MET A 66 -3.72 -7.70 4.11
C MET A 66 -4.77 -7.99 5.20
N GLY A 67 -6.04 -7.64 4.95
CA GLY A 67 -7.13 -7.91 5.89
C GLY A 67 -7.43 -9.39 6.06
N GLN A 68 -7.41 -10.18 4.99
CA GLN A 68 -7.58 -11.64 5.07
C GLN A 68 -6.44 -12.30 5.85
N THR A 69 -5.21 -11.80 5.67
CA THR A 69 -4.05 -12.28 6.43
C THR A 69 -4.19 -11.95 7.93
N ALA A 70 -4.65 -10.74 8.27
CA ALA A 70 -4.93 -10.36 9.65
C ALA A 70 -6.02 -11.23 10.29
N GLU A 71 -7.11 -11.50 9.56
CA GLU A 71 -8.19 -12.38 10.01
C GLU A 71 -7.71 -13.82 10.22
N GLN A 72 -6.84 -14.32 9.33
CA GLN A 72 -6.25 -15.64 9.48
C GLN A 72 -5.39 -15.72 10.76
N MET A 73 -4.56 -14.71 11.00
CA MET A 73 -3.75 -14.61 12.21
C MET A 73 -4.62 -14.56 13.48
N ALA A 74 -5.67 -13.75 13.47
CA ALA A 74 -6.62 -13.67 14.59
C ALA A 74 -7.24 -15.04 14.90
N LYS A 75 -7.65 -15.79 13.88
CA LYS A 75 -8.19 -17.15 14.03
C LYS A 75 -7.15 -18.13 14.55
N THR A 76 -5.92 -18.11 14.02
CA THR A 76 -4.84 -19.00 14.45
C THR A 76 -4.49 -18.80 15.93
N HIS A 77 -4.60 -17.58 16.43
CA HIS A 77 -4.30 -17.23 17.83
C HIS A 77 -5.55 -17.14 18.72
N SER A 78 -6.72 -17.55 18.23
CA SER A 78 -7.99 -17.50 18.98
C SER A 78 -8.32 -16.11 19.54
N ILE A 79 -7.96 -15.04 18.81
CA ILE A 79 -8.25 -13.66 19.21
C ILE A 79 -9.73 -13.38 18.94
N SER A 80 -10.50 -13.13 20.00
CA SER A 80 -11.93 -12.89 19.87
C SER A 80 -12.21 -11.56 19.19
N ARG A 81 -13.40 -11.44 18.59
CA ARG A 81 -13.84 -10.16 18.02
C ARG A 81 -13.93 -9.05 19.09
N ALA A 82 -14.36 -9.41 20.29
CA ALA A 82 -14.46 -8.48 21.41
C ALA A 82 -13.08 -7.91 21.80
N ASP A 83 -12.03 -8.74 21.77
CA ASP A 83 -10.66 -8.30 22.08
C ASP A 83 -10.12 -7.35 21.00
N GLN A 84 -10.41 -7.64 19.73
CA GLN A 84 -10.02 -6.76 18.61
C GLN A 84 -10.71 -5.40 18.71
N ASP A 85 -12.02 -5.39 18.96
CA ASP A 85 -12.80 -4.15 19.10
C ASP A 85 -12.35 -3.35 20.35
N ALA A 86 -12.04 -4.02 21.47
CA ALA A 86 -11.52 -3.38 22.67
C ALA A 86 -10.15 -2.73 22.43
N MET A 87 -9.27 -3.39 21.68
CA MET A 87 -7.97 -2.83 21.29
C MET A 87 -8.13 -1.62 20.37
N ALA A 88 -9.01 -1.69 19.36
CA ALA A 88 -9.29 -0.59 18.46
C ALA A 88 -9.82 0.65 19.22
N HIS A 89 -10.84 0.46 20.06
CA HIS A 89 -11.41 1.53 20.89
C HIS A 89 -10.35 2.16 21.81
N ARG A 90 -9.55 1.33 22.49
CA ARG A 90 -8.45 1.82 23.35
C ARG A 90 -7.44 2.63 22.54
N SER A 91 -7.06 2.17 21.35
CA SER A 91 -6.09 2.88 20.51
C SER A 91 -6.60 4.26 20.10
N HIS A 92 -7.85 4.36 19.63
CA HIS A 92 -8.43 5.64 19.27
C HIS A 92 -8.60 6.57 20.48
N SER A 93 -9.04 6.04 21.61
CA SER A 93 -9.18 6.81 22.86
C SER A 93 -7.84 7.38 23.32
N LEU A 94 -6.77 6.59 23.26
CA LEU A 94 -5.42 7.03 23.63
C LEU A 94 -4.86 8.04 22.62
N ALA A 95 -5.10 7.85 21.33
CA ALA A 95 -4.69 8.82 20.30
C ALA A 95 -5.39 10.17 20.51
N ALA A 96 -6.71 10.17 20.75
CA ALA A 96 -7.47 11.38 21.05
C ALA A 96 -6.92 12.10 22.28
N LYS A 97 -6.63 11.35 23.35
CA LYS A 97 -6.02 11.90 24.56
C LYS A 97 -4.62 12.48 24.29
N ALA A 98 -3.78 11.78 23.54
CA ALA A 98 -2.42 12.25 23.24
C ALA A 98 -2.42 13.58 22.46
N TRP A 99 -3.39 13.75 21.55
CA TRP A 99 -3.60 15.03 20.87
C TRP A 99 -4.10 16.13 21.82
N ALA A 100 -5.07 15.81 22.68
CA ALA A 100 -5.58 16.77 23.67
C ALA A 100 -4.50 17.21 24.68
N ASP A 101 -3.63 16.28 25.08
CA ASP A 101 -2.52 16.52 26.00
C ASP A 101 -1.31 17.19 25.30
N GLY A 102 -1.36 17.40 23.98
CA GLY A 102 -0.30 18.07 23.21
C GLY A 102 0.97 17.24 22.99
N LEU A 103 0.95 15.93 23.30
CA LEU A 103 2.13 15.06 23.24
C LEU A 103 2.70 14.91 21.83
N LEU A 104 1.87 15.10 20.80
CA LEU A 104 2.24 14.95 19.39
C LEU A 104 2.68 16.28 18.73
N ALA A 105 2.61 17.40 19.45
CA ALA A 105 2.87 18.73 18.88
C ALA A 105 4.33 18.92 18.43
N GLU A 106 5.29 18.24 19.06
CA GLU A 106 6.71 18.30 18.69
C GLU A 106 7.10 17.32 17.57
N GLU A 107 6.28 16.30 17.33
CA GLU A 107 6.54 15.27 16.32
C GLU A 107 5.79 15.53 15.00
N VAL A 108 4.60 16.12 15.07
CA VAL A 108 3.75 16.37 13.90
C VAL A 108 3.89 17.81 13.43
N MET A 109 4.34 17.98 12.19
CA MET A 109 4.47 19.30 11.57
C MET A 109 3.20 19.69 10.82
N THR A 110 2.80 20.95 10.93
CA THR A 110 1.67 21.51 10.18
C THR A 110 1.91 21.45 8.67
N ALA A 111 1.01 20.79 7.95
CA ALA A 111 1.09 20.68 6.50
C ALA A 111 0.22 21.75 5.81
N HIS A 112 0.83 22.52 4.91
CA HIS A 112 0.14 23.45 4.02
C HIS A 112 0.07 22.85 2.61
N VAL A 113 -1.07 22.27 2.25
CA VAL A 113 -1.20 21.48 1.02
C VAL A 113 -2.01 22.25 -0.04
N PRO A 114 -1.40 22.67 -1.17
CA PRO A 114 -2.17 23.20 -2.29
C PRO A 114 -3.14 22.14 -2.85
N PRO A 115 -4.37 22.49 -3.29
CA PRO A 115 -4.94 23.83 -3.46
C PRO A 115 -5.70 24.35 -2.22
N TYR A 116 -5.61 23.66 -1.07
CA TYR A 116 -6.37 24.01 0.12
C TYR A 116 -5.82 25.28 0.78
N LYS A 117 -6.73 26.17 1.21
CA LYS A 117 -6.37 27.41 1.92
C LYS A 117 -6.17 27.19 3.43
N SER A 118 -6.72 26.10 3.96
CA SER A 118 -6.55 25.68 5.34
C SER A 118 -5.32 24.78 5.48
N PHE A 119 -4.67 24.88 6.64
CA PHE A 119 -3.59 23.98 7.04
C PHE A 119 -4.15 22.72 7.71
N ILE A 120 -3.36 21.65 7.70
CA ILE A 120 -3.66 20.40 8.40
C ILE A 120 -2.67 20.27 9.55
N GLU A 121 -3.19 20.36 10.77
CA GLU A 121 -2.40 20.26 12.02
C GLU A 121 -2.59 18.94 12.75
N GLN A 122 -3.69 18.24 12.48
CA GLN A 122 -4.08 17.04 13.22
C GLN A 122 -4.48 15.92 12.28
N ASP A 123 -4.30 14.69 12.74
CA ASP A 123 -4.75 13.49 12.05
C ASP A 123 -6.30 13.42 12.03
N ASN A 124 -6.86 12.89 10.94
CA ASN A 124 -8.30 12.73 10.72
C ASN A 124 -8.82 11.31 11.05
N ASN A 125 -7.92 10.39 11.41
CA ASN A 125 -8.24 8.98 11.68
C ASN A 125 -8.64 8.69 13.14
N ILE A 126 -8.73 9.72 13.99
CA ILE A 126 -9.10 9.58 15.40
C ILE A 126 -10.61 9.74 15.54
N ARG A 127 -11.29 8.68 15.96
CA ARG A 127 -12.75 8.60 16.02
C ARG A 127 -13.21 7.73 17.18
#